data_AF-A0A1Y6E6U8-F1
#
_entry.id   AF-A0A1Y6E6U8-F1
#
_cell.length_a   1.000
_cell.length_b   1.000
_cell.length_c   1.000
_cell.angle_alpha   90.00
_cell.angle_beta   90.00
_cell.angle_gamma   90.00
#
_symmetry.space_group_name_H-M   'P 1'
#
loop_
_entity.id
_entity.type
_entity.pdbx_description
1 polymer ?
#
loop_
_entity_poly.entity_id
_entity_poly.type
_entity_poly.pdbx_seq_one_letter_code
_entity_poly.pdbx_strand_id
1 'polypeptide(L)'
;MKDEIPPRITRLFGNDKARPKVVRVYAASSGWAQAPGSPVATWPVIDELLRQGRTSAEVKWRFTSHTVSILDLKRAVERVDWSSVAKRSARRGSGEAN
;
A
#
# COMPACT_ATOMS: atom_id res chain seq x y z
N MET A 1 1.99 -12.88 -3.44
CA MET A 1 1.07 -11.80 -3.03
C MET A 1 1.41 -11.16 -1.67
N LYS A 2 2.42 -11.63 -0.90
CA LYS A 2 2.68 -11.13 0.48
C LYS A 2 3.51 -9.84 0.58
N ASP A 3 4.12 -9.35 -0.49
CA ASP A 3 4.99 -8.14 -0.44
C ASP A 3 4.57 -7.06 -1.44
N GLU A 4 3.31 -7.11 -1.89
CA GLU A 4 2.79 -6.14 -2.84
C GLU A 4 2.52 -4.80 -2.15
N ILE A 5 2.99 -3.72 -2.78
CA ILE A 5 2.77 -2.34 -2.34
C ILE A 5 1.48 -1.85 -2.97
N PRO A 6 0.56 -1.22 -2.22
CA PRO A 6 -0.65 -0.63 -2.76
C PRO A 6 -0.34 0.29 -3.96
N PRO A 7 -0.99 0.12 -5.13
CA PRO A 7 -0.74 0.93 -6.31
C PRO A 7 -0.97 2.43 -6.10
N ARG A 8 -1.88 2.79 -5.17
CA ARG A 8 -2.08 4.18 -4.77
C ARG A 8 -0.82 4.76 -4.12
N ILE A 9 -0.09 3.98 -3.34
CA ILE A 9 1.15 4.42 -2.70
C ILE A 9 2.23 4.65 -3.76
N THR A 10 2.47 3.71 -4.67
CA THR A 10 3.48 3.88 -5.73
C THR A 10 3.17 5.05 -6.66
N ARG A 11 1.88 5.29 -6.95
CA ARG A 11 1.41 6.46 -7.73
C ARG A 11 1.72 7.80 -7.06
N LEU A 12 1.68 7.91 -5.73
CA LEU A 12 2.06 9.16 -5.03
C LEU A 12 3.51 9.54 -5.29
N PHE A 13 4.38 8.54 -5.44
CA PHE A 13 5.80 8.75 -5.71
C PHE A 13 6.13 8.79 -7.21
N GLY A 14 5.12 8.66 -8.09
CA GLY A 14 5.31 8.64 -9.54
C GLY A 14 6.18 7.48 -10.05
N ASN A 15 6.37 6.42 -9.25
CA ASN A 15 7.28 5.34 -9.59
C ASN A 15 6.72 3.99 -9.13
N ASP A 16 6.48 3.09 -10.09
CA ASP A 16 5.93 1.75 -9.84
C ASP A 16 6.87 0.85 -9.02
N LYS A 17 8.18 1.13 -9.05
CA LYS A 17 9.22 0.44 -8.26
C LYS A 17 9.50 1.15 -6.93
N ALA A 18 8.75 2.19 -6.58
CA ALA A 18 8.92 2.86 -5.28
C ALA A 18 8.71 1.83 -4.16
N ARG A 19 9.58 1.87 -3.15
CA ARG A 19 9.42 1.09 -1.92
C ARG A 19 9.35 2.02 -0.71
N PRO A 20 8.24 2.75 -0.52
CA PRO A 20 8.10 3.70 0.56
C PRO A 20 8.03 2.99 1.89
N LYS A 21 8.73 3.53 2.88
CA LYS A 21 8.74 3.04 4.26
C LYS A 21 7.75 3.84 5.09
N VAL A 22 6.97 3.17 5.92
CA VAL A 22 6.12 3.82 6.92
C VAL A 22 7.04 4.38 8.01
N VAL A 23 7.07 5.70 8.18
CA VAL A 23 7.94 6.36 9.17
C VAL A 23 7.15 6.82 10.39
N ARG A 24 5.90 7.22 10.21
CA ARG A 24 4.99 7.59 11.30
C ARG A 24 3.60 7.03 11.05
N VAL A 25 2.85 6.81 12.12
CA VAL A 25 1.48 6.31 12.10
C VAL A 25 0.62 7.19 12.96
N TYR A 26 -0.62 7.39 12.56
CA TYR A 26 -1.59 8.17 13.29
C TYR A 26 -2.66 7.24 13.87
N ALA A 27 -2.95 7.41 15.15
CA ALA A 27 -4.15 6.88 15.79
C ALA A 27 -4.98 8.04 16.34
N ALA A 28 -6.31 7.92 16.24
CA ALA A 28 -7.22 8.95 16.76
C ALA A 28 -7.04 9.18 18.28
N SER A 29 -6.67 8.13 19.01
CA SER A 29 -6.48 8.17 20.47
C SER A 29 -5.13 8.76 20.91
N SER A 30 -4.08 8.65 20.10
CA SER A 30 -2.70 9.00 20.52
C SER A 30 -1.99 10.00 19.60
N GLY A 31 -2.64 10.44 18.52
CA GLY A 31 -2.01 11.28 17.51
C GLY A 31 -0.93 10.56 16.70
N TRP A 32 0.05 11.33 16.21
CA TRP A 32 1.16 10.83 15.41
C TRP A 32 2.25 10.21 16.28
N ALA A 33 2.56 8.94 16.04
CA ALA A 33 3.65 8.20 16.65
C ALA A 33 4.64 7.67 15.61
N GLN A 34 5.87 7.39 16.01
CA GLN A 34 6.87 6.79 15.12
C GLN A 34 6.51 5.32 14.83
N ALA A 35 6.68 4.91 13.58
CA ALA A 35 6.44 3.51 13.20
C ALA A 35 7.64 2.64 13.63
N PRO A 36 7.43 1.56 14.40
CA PRO A 36 8.51 0.69 14.82
C PRO A 36 9.15 0.01 13.60
N GLY A 37 10.48 0.08 13.48
CA GLY A 37 11.26 -0.60 12.43
C GLY A 37 11.14 0.00 11.01
N SER A 38 10.30 1.02 10.81
CA SER A 38 10.05 1.65 9.51
C SER A 38 9.80 0.67 8.36
N PRO A 39 8.78 -0.20 8.45
CA PRO A 39 8.52 -1.24 7.47
C PRO A 39 8.12 -0.67 6.11
N VAL A 40 8.34 -1.43 5.04
CA VAL A 40 7.84 -1.06 3.69
C VAL A 40 6.31 -1.10 3.70
N ALA A 41 5.67 -0.12 3.07
CA ALA A 41 4.21 0.01 3.04
C ALA A 41 3.55 -1.02 2.10
N THR A 42 3.61 -2.31 2.45
CA THR A 42 2.97 -3.42 1.74
C THR A 42 1.56 -3.69 2.28
N TRP A 43 0.71 -4.42 1.53
CA TRP A 43 -0.64 -4.79 1.99
C TRP A 43 -0.68 -5.40 3.39
N PRO A 44 0.18 -6.39 3.74
CA PRO A 44 0.16 -6.95 5.10
C PRO A 44 0.50 -5.92 6.19
N VAL A 45 1.40 -4.98 5.89
CA VAL A 45 1.73 -3.89 6.81
C VAL A 45 0.54 -2.95 6.97
N ILE A 46 -0.15 -2.59 5.89
CA ILE A 46 -1.36 -1.76 5.94
C ILE A 46 -2.48 -2.46 6.74
N ASP A 47 -2.72 -3.75 6.54
CA ASP A 47 -3.71 -4.52 7.31
C ASP A 47 -3.32 -4.63 8.78
N GLU A 48 -2.03 -4.80 9.09
CA GLU A 48 -1.54 -4.82 10.46
C GLU A 48 -1.75 -3.46 11.16
N LEU A 49 -1.42 -2.36 10.48
CA LEU A 49 -1.65 -1.01 10.99
C LEU A 49 -3.14 -0.76 11.23
N LEU A 50 -4.01 -1.24 10.34
CA LEU A 50 -5.45 -1.13 10.52
C LEU A 50 -5.94 -1.95 11.72
N ARG A 51 -5.45 -3.19 11.90
CA ARG A 51 -5.75 -4.03 13.07
C ARG A 51 -5.29 -3.39 14.38
N GLN A 52 -4.21 -2.61 14.34
CA GLN A 52 -3.72 -1.81 15.46
C GLN A 52 -4.47 -0.48 15.67
N GLY A 53 -5.55 -0.24 14.92
CA GLY A 53 -6.36 0.98 15.03
C GLY A 53 -5.71 2.24 14.46
N ARG A 54 -4.69 2.10 13.58
CA ARG A 54 -4.07 3.24 12.90
C ARG A 54 -4.92 3.64 11.71
N THR A 55 -5.19 4.94 11.58
CA THR A 55 -6.08 5.48 10.53
C THR A 55 -5.33 6.20 9.41
N SER A 56 -4.11 6.68 9.70
CA SER A 56 -3.22 7.28 8.71
C SER A 56 -1.76 6.86 8.93
N ALA A 57 -0.97 6.95 7.87
CA ALA A 57 0.46 6.66 7.90
C ALA A 57 1.22 7.72 7.11
N GLU A 58 2.39 8.11 7.59
CA GLU A 58 3.36 8.87 6.83
C GLU A 58 4.33 7.88 6.20
N VAL A 59 4.43 7.90 4.87
CA VAL A 59 5.32 7.08 4.09
C VAL A 59 6.42 7.93 3.47
N LYS A 60 7.66 7.43 3.52
CA LYS A 60 8.85 8.13 3.00
C LYS A 60 9.57 7.25 1.99
N TRP A 61 9.96 7.84 0.87
CA TRP A 61 10.86 7.23 -0.10
C TRP A 61 11.87 8.26 -0.58
N ARG A 62 13.18 7.94 -0.45
CA ARG A 62 14.29 8.86 -0.72
C ARG A 62 14.12 10.18 0.05
N PHE A 63 13.88 11.28 -0.65
CA PHE A 63 13.75 12.64 -0.10
C PHE A 63 12.30 13.11 0.00
N THR A 64 11.34 12.29 -0.42
CA THR A 64 9.92 12.65 -0.46
C THR A 64 9.16 11.89 0.61
N SER A 65 8.26 12.59 1.29
CA SER A 65 7.33 12.01 2.26
C SER A 65 5.89 12.39 1.90
N HIS A 66 4.98 11.43 2.04
CA HIS A 66 3.55 11.63 1.82
C HIS A 66 2.77 11.05 2.98
N THR A 67 1.69 11.73 3.35
CA THR A 67 0.70 11.22 4.31
C THR A 67 -0.40 10.52 3.55
N VAL A 68 -0.73 9.30 3.97
CA VAL A 68 -1.79 8.47 3.37
C VAL A 68 -2.80 8.08 4.44
N SER A 69 -4.09 8.09 4.06
CA SER A 69 -5.14 7.52 4.90
C SER A 69 -5.22 6.02 4.64
N ILE A 70 -5.01 5.22 5.69
CA ILE A 70 -5.07 3.75 5.64
C ILE A 70 -6.48 3.29 5.25
N LEU A 71 -7.50 3.99 5.73
CA LEU A 71 -8.91 3.72 5.43
C LEU A 71 -9.24 3.93 3.95
N ASP A 72 -8.73 5.01 3.34
CA ASP A 72 -8.92 5.29 1.92
C ASP A 72 -8.20 4.26 1.03
N LEU A 73 -7.02 3.77 1.43
CA LEU A 73 -6.30 2.73 0.71
C LEU A 73 -7.12 1.43 0.62
N LYS A 74 -7.77 1.02 1.71
CA LYS A 74 -8.60 -0.20 1.73
C LYS A 74 -9.92 -0.02 0.97
N ARG A 75 -10.60 1.11 1.16
CA ARG A 75 -11.85 1.43 0.45
C ARG A 75 -11.66 1.48 -1.07
N ALA A 76 -10.49 1.92 -1.54
CA ALA A 76 -10.16 1.92 -2.96
C ALA A 76 -10.07 0.50 -3.54
N VAL A 77 -9.59 -0.46 -2.76
CA VAL A 77 -9.54 -1.87 -3.17
C VAL A 77 -10.91 -2.52 -3.12
N GLU A 78 -11.71 -2.25 -2.10
CA GLU A 78 -13.06 -2.83 -1.99
C GLU A 78 -13.99 -2.33 -3.11
N ARG A 79 -13.79 -1.10 -3.60
CA ARG A 79 -14.49 -0.61 -4.80
C ARG A 79 -13.95 -1.16 -6.12
N VAL A 80 -12.69 -1.59 -6.13
CA VAL A 80 -12.10 -2.32 -7.25
C VAL A 80 -12.39 -3.79 -7.02
N ASP A 81 -13.61 -4.20 -7.33
CA ASP A 81 -13.98 -5.61 -7.40
C ASP A 81 -12.91 -6.38 -8.22
N TRP A 82 -12.16 -7.23 -7.50
CA TRP A 82 -10.93 -7.86 -7.98
C TRP A 82 -11.19 -8.92 -9.07
N SER A 83 -12.45 -9.20 -9.43
CA SER A 83 -12.78 -10.04 -10.58
C SER A 83 -12.23 -9.50 -11.91
N SER A 84 -11.89 -8.22 -11.98
CA SER A 84 -11.36 -7.59 -13.22
C SER A 84 -9.83 -7.63 -13.36
N VAL A 85 -9.06 -7.71 -12.26
CA VAL A 85 -7.59 -7.74 -12.33
C VAL A 85 -7.06 -9.16 -12.48
N ALA A 86 -7.72 -10.16 -11.89
CA ALA A 86 -7.38 -11.58 -12.11
C ALA A 86 -7.48 -12.00 -13.60
N LYS A 87 -8.41 -11.40 -14.37
CA LYS A 87 -8.54 -11.66 -15.82
C LYS A 87 -7.44 -11.03 -16.68
N ARG A 88 -6.69 -10.03 -16.17
CA ARG A 88 -5.64 -9.35 -16.96
C ARG A 88 -4.29 -10.05 -16.88
N SER A 89 -4.01 -10.79 -15.80
CA SER A 89 -2.78 -11.57 -15.67
C SER A 89 -2.84 -12.91 -16.42
N ALA A 90 -4.04 -13.44 -16.70
CA ALA A 90 -4.22 -14.69 -17.43
C ALA A 90 -4.06 -14.57 -18.97
N ARG A 91 -4.02 -13.34 -19.54
CA ARG A 91 -3.88 -13.14 -21.00
C ARG A 91 -2.45 -12.91 -21.50
N ARG A 92 -1.43 -12.91 -20.63
CA ARG A 92 0.00 -12.82 -21.04
C ARG A 92 0.75 -14.15 -20.87
N GLY A 93 0.06 -15.28 -21.03
CA GLY A 93 0.61 -16.62 -20.86
C GLY A 93 0.15 -17.64 -21.90
N SER A 94 -0.32 -17.21 -23.07
CA SER A 94 -0.63 -18.11 -24.20
C SER A 94 -0.10 -17.51 -25.50
N GLY A 95 1.21 -17.63 -25.68
CA GLY A 95 1.86 -17.60 -26.99
C GLY A 95 2.47 -18.98 -27.18
N GLU A 96 1.59 -19.93 -27.48
CA GLU A 96 1.92 -21.31 -27.84
C GLU A 96 2.63 -21.35 -29.19
N ALA A 97 3.43 -22.39 -29.37
CA ALA A 97 4.32 -22.67 -30.48
C ALA A 97 3.72 -22.50 -31.88
N ASN A 98 4.54 -22.03 -32.81
CA ASN A 98 4.68 -22.64 -34.12
C ASN A 98 6.12 -22.49 -34.60
#